data_AF-A0A1D1YSK0-F1
#
_entry.id   AF-A0A1D1YSK0-F1
#
_cell.length_a   1.000
_cell.length_b   1.000
_cell.length_c   1.000
_cell.angle_alpha   90.00
_cell.angle_beta   90.00
_cell.angle_gamma   90.00
#
_symmetry.space_group_name_H-M   'P 1'
#
loop_
_entity.id
_entity.type
_entity.pdbx_description
1 polymer ?
#
loop_
_entity_poly.entity_id
_entity_poly.type
_entity_poly.pdbx_seq_one_letter_code
_entity_poly.pdbx_strand_id
1 'polypeptide(L)'
;GIPPNTSCRFSKRSNMELILLLLSFLLLSSTTSNASDPVLDSDGDELQRGKLYYARSTLRGAGAGGLRLESLKGSCPLYVTKSWPQDLDGQPLEFLPENENVDTVLEGRTLNIKFAVKT
;
A
#
# COMPACT_ATOMS: atom_id res chain seq x y z
N GLY A 1 -12.08 68.26 13.20
CA GLY A 1 -11.27 67.57 14.23
C GLY A 1 -10.66 66.35 13.58
N ILE A 2 -9.33 66.25 13.61
CA ILE A 2 -8.54 65.17 12.99
C ILE A 2 -8.32 64.09 14.07
N PRO A 3 -8.60 62.79 13.84
CA PRO A 3 -8.38 61.76 14.84
C PRO A 3 -6.88 61.51 15.08
N PRO A 4 -6.48 61.13 16.31
CA PRO A 4 -5.08 60.94 16.65
C PRO A 4 -4.49 59.71 15.95
N ASN A 5 -3.25 59.90 15.49
CA ASN A 5 -2.35 58.89 14.95
C ASN A 5 -2.27 57.69 15.91
N THR A 6 -2.85 56.56 15.51
CA THR A 6 -2.65 55.29 16.20
C THR A 6 -1.31 54.74 15.75
N SER A 7 -0.26 55.06 16.51
CA SER A 7 1.05 54.45 16.33
C SER A 7 0.96 52.97 16.65
N CYS A 8 0.95 52.12 15.62
CA CYS A 8 1.16 50.68 15.78
C CYS A 8 2.58 50.46 16.32
N ARG A 9 2.69 50.23 17.63
CA ARG A 9 3.91 49.73 18.26
C ARG A 9 4.19 48.33 17.70
N PHE A 10 5.08 48.25 16.72
CA PHE A 10 5.72 46.99 16.37
C PHE A 10 6.58 46.56 17.55
N SER A 11 6.08 45.57 18.29
CA SER A 11 6.86 44.86 19.31
C SER A 11 8.13 44.32 18.66
N LYS A 12 9.29 44.68 19.23
CA LYS A 12 10.60 44.23 18.76
C LYS A 12 10.70 42.73 19.08
N ARG A 13 10.25 41.89 18.15
CA ARG A 13 10.29 40.43 18.27
C ARG A 13 11.77 40.04 18.42
N SER A 14 12.14 39.52 19.58
CA SER A 14 13.52 39.11 19.86
C SER A 14 13.97 38.08 18.83
N ASN A 15 15.24 38.11 18.40
CA ASN A 15 15.81 37.09 17.52
C ASN A 15 15.64 35.67 18.11
N MET A 16 15.57 35.53 19.45
CA MET A 16 15.26 34.27 20.11
C MET A 16 13.85 33.76 19.83
N GLU A 17 12.85 34.64 19.78
CA GLU A 17 11.46 34.26 19.43
C GLU A 17 11.40 33.75 17.99
N LEU A 18 12.11 34.40 17.07
CA LEU A 18 12.18 33.96 15.69
C LEU A 18 12.88 32.60 15.57
N ILE A 19 13.97 32.39 16.31
CA ILE A 19 14.69 31.11 16.36
C ILE A 19 13.79 30.00 16.93
N LEU A 20 13.05 30.28 18.02
CA LEU A 20 12.11 29.33 18.63
C LEU A 20 10.97 28.96 17.68
N LEU A 21 10.44 29.92 16.91
CA LEU A 21 9.42 29.67 15.89
C LEU A 21 9.94 28.85 14.71
N LEU A 22 11.20 29.07 14.29
CA LEU A 22 11.82 28.28 13.24
C LEU A 22 12.10 26.84 13.71
N LEU A 23 12.57 26.67 14.94
CA LEU A 23 12.81 25.36 15.55
C LEU A 23 11.50 24.57 15.72
N SER A 24 10.43 25.20 16.17
CA SER A 24 9.12 24.54 16.29
C SER A 24 8.54 24.16 14.92
N PHE A 25 8.73 25.01 13.90
CA PHE A 25 8.33 24.70 12.53
C PHE A 25 9.14 23.53 11.94
N LEU A 26 10.45 23.48 12.19
CA LEU A 26 11.32 22.37 11.79
C LEU A 26 10.91 21.06 12.47
N LEU A 27 10.64 21.10 13.78
CA LEU A 27 10.18 19.93 14.55
C LEU A 27 8.82 19.40 14.07
N LEU A 28 7.91 20.29 13.66
CA LEU A 28 6.62 19.90 13.07
C LEU A 28 6.76 19.33 11.65
N SER A 29 7.78 19.76 10.90
CA SER A 29 8.00 19.33 9.52
C SER A 29 8.73 17.97 9.43
N SER A 30 9.35 17.51 10.50
CA SER A 30 10.22 16.33 10.53
C SER A 30 9.51 15.00 10.83
N THR A 31 8.21 14.86 10.56
CA THR A 31 7.54 13.55 10.66
C THR A 31 7.64 12.79 9.34
N THR A 32 8.80 12.22 9.03
CA THR A 32 8.89 11.17 8.01
C THR A 32 8.40 9.86 8.63
N SER A 33 7.11 9.55 8.48
CA SER A 33 6.65 8.21 8.77
C SER A 33 7.29 7.27 7.74
N ASN A 34 8.16 6.36 8.17
CA ASN A 34 8.56 5.19 7.38
C ASN A 34 7.37 4.21 7.29
N ALA A 35 6.25 4.68 6.75
CA ALA A 35 5.16 3.82 6.33
C ALA A 35 5.65 3.10 5.07
N SER A 36 5.50 1.78 5.05
CA SER A 36 5.72 1.02 3.82
C SER A 36 4.73 1.47 2.76
N ASP A 37 5.17 1.53 1.51
CA ASP A 37 4.29 1.86 0.39
C ASP A 37 3.23 0.76 0.17
N PRO A 38 2.04 1.12 -0.33
CA PRO A 38 1.02 0.14 -0.69
C PRO A 38 1.40 -0.63 -1.95
N VAL A 39 1.09 -1.92 -1.98
CA VAL A 39 1.16 -2.73 -3.20
C VAL A 39 0.00 -2.33 -4.10
N LEU A 40 0.28 -2.06 -5.37
CA LEU A 40 -0.75 -1.69 -6.36
C LEU A 40 -1.09 -2.87 -7.28
N ASP A 41 -2.34 -2.95 -7.71
CA ASP A 41 -2.77 -3.86 -8.77
C ASP A 41 -2.47 -3.30 -10.18
N SER A 42 -2.91 -4.02 -11.22
CA SER A 42 -2.66 -3.64 -12.61
C SER A 42 -3.40 -2.38 -13.06
N ASP A 43 -4.47 -2.00 -12.36
CA ASP A 43 -5.24 -0.80 -12.63
C ASP A 43 -4.67 0.42 -11.87
N GLY A 44 -3.71 0.18 -10.98
CA GLY A 44 -3.05 1.20 -10.16
C GLY A 44 -3.73 1.43 -8.81
N ASP A 45 -4.71 0.60 -8.46
CA ASP A 45 -5.42 0.67 -7.19
C ASP A 45 -4.67 -0.11 -6.11
N GLU A 46 -4.79 0.32 -4.86
CA GLU A 46 -4.16 -0.35 -3.72
C GLU A 46 -4.76 -1.75 -3.50
N LEU A 47 -3.90 -2.73 -3.28
CA LEU A 47 -4.29 -4.10 -3.02
C LEU A 47 -4.88 -4.22 -1.61
N GLN A 48 -6.15 -4.62 -1.54
CA GLN A 48 -6.95 -4.67 -0.32
C GLN A 48 -7.03 -6.07 0.25
N ARG A 49 -7.00 -6.18 1.58
CA ARG A 49 -7.15 -7.42 2.33
C ARG A 49 -8.46 -8.13 1.96
N GLY A 50 -8.37 -9.44 1.73
CA GLY A 50 -9.53 -10.30 1.50
C GLY A 50 -10.28 -10.07 0.19
N LYS A 51 -9.87 -9.09 -0.63
CA LYS A 51 -10.36 -8.97 -2.01
C LYS A 51 -9.68 -10.02 -2.90
N LEU A 52 -10.35 -10.33 -4.01
CA LEU A 52 -9.91 -11.32 -4.98
C LEU A 52 -9.05 -10.69 -6.06
N TYR A 53 -7.85 -11.23 -6.25
CA TYR A 53 -6.90 -10.78 -7.27
C TYR A 53 -6.34 -11.96 -8.05
N TYR A 54 -5.93 -11.73 -9.29
CA TYR A 54 -5.20 -12.72 -10.09
C TYR A 54 -3.71 -12.39 -10.08
N ALA A 55 -2.88 -13.32 -9.61
CA ALA A 55 -1.43 -13.21 -9.75
C ALA A 55 -1.03 -13.73 -11.14
N ARG A 56 -0.73 -12.80 -12.05
CA ARG A 56 -0.42 -13.10 -13.44
C ARG A 56 0.98 -12.60 -13.85
N SER A 57 1.67 -13.42 -14.64
CA SER A 57 2.93 -13.04 -15.28
C SER A 57 2.73 -11.84 -16.22
N THR A 58 3.63 -10.86 -16.14
CA THR A 58 3.74 -9.74 -17.09
C THR A 58 4.38 -10.17 -18.43
N LEU A 59 4.99 -11.36 -18.47
CA LEU A 59 5.60 -11.91 -19.68
C LEU A 59 4.54 -12.37 -20.69
N ARG A 60 4.93 -12.37 -21.97
CA ARG A 60 4.12 -12.86 -23.10
C ARG A 60 4.60 -14.24 -23.57
N GLY A 61 3.78 -14.93 -24.35
CA GLY A 61 4.13 -16.23 -24.94
C GLY A 61 4.11 -17.37 -23.93
N ALA A 62 5.08 -18.29 -24.01
CA ALA A 62 5.11 -19.51 -23.19
C ALA A 62 5.21 -19.24 -21.66
N GLY A 63 5.77 -18.08 -21.27
CA GLY A 63 5.85 -17.63 -19.88
C GLY A 63 4.62 -16.87 -19.37
N ALA A 64 3.60 -16.67 -20.21
CA ALA A 64 2.35 -16.02 -19.82
C ALA A 64 1.46 -16.98 -19.01
N GLY A 65 0.65 -16.43 -18.12
CA GLY A 65 -0.34 -17.18 -17.34
C GLY A 65 -0.39 -16.73 -15.88
N GLY A 66 -1.45 -17.13 -15.20
CA GLY A 66 -1.64 -16.89 -13.78
C GLY A 66 -1.26 -18.09 -12.92
N LEU A 67 -1.67 -18.05 -11.66
CA LEU A 67 -1.46 -19.14 -10.70
C LEU A 67 -2.74 -19.96 -10.53
N ARG A 68 -2.58 -21.25 -10.27
CA ARG A 68 -3.69 -22.15 -9.88
C ARG A 68 -3.19 -23.28 -8.99
N LEU A 69 -4.13 -23.95 -8.34
CA LEU A 69 -3.89 -25.23 -7.70
C LEU A 69 -3.92 -26.39 -8.72
N GLU A 70 -3.05 -27.36 -8.51
CA GLU A 70 -2.98 -28.59 -9.29
C GLU A 70 -2.62 -29.79 -8.41
N SER A 71 -3.10 -30.97 -8.80
CA SER A 71 -2.65 -32.24 -8.25
C SER A 71 -1.64 -32.89 -9.19
N LEU A 72 -0.41 -33.13 -8.72
CA LEU A 72 0.57 -33.89 -9.50
C LEU A 72 0.24 -35.39 -9.52
N LYS A 73 -0.35 -35.91 -8.44
CA LYS A 73 -0.83 -37.28 -8.29
C LYS A 73 -1.98 -37.30 -7.28
N GLY A 74 -3.12 -37.89 -7.67
CA GLY A 74 -4.28 -38.06 -6.79
C GLY A 74 -5.33 -36.96 -6.92
N SER A 75 -6.14 -36.77 -5.88
CA SER A 75 -7.32 -35.88 -5.90
C SER A 75 -7.14 -34.54 -5.20
N CYS A 76 -6.09 -34.39 -4.36
CA CYS A 76 -5.87 -33.15 -3.60
C CYS A 76 -4.90 -32.22 -4.36
N PRO A 77 -5.33 -31.01 -4.76
CA PRO A 77 -4.50 -30.11 -5.53
C PRO A 77 -3.65 -29.22 -4.60
N LEU A 78 -2.52 -29.75 -4.13
CA LEU A 78 -1.63 -29.05 -3.18
C LEU A 78 -0.51 -28.24 -3.86
N TYR A 79 -0.36 -28.36 -5.17
CA TYR A 79 0.73 -27.73 -5.91
C TYR A 79 0.27 -26.43 -6.55
N VAL A 80 1.02 -25.35 -6.35
CA VAL A 80 0.82 -24.08 -7.07
C VAL A 80 1.54 -24.18 -8.41
N THR A 81 0.80 -24.05 -9.51
CA THR A 81 1.32 -24.17 -10.87
C THR A 81 0.86 -23.02 -11.74
N LYS A 82 1.52 -22.85 -12.89
CA LYS A 82 1.06 -21.91 -13.92
C LYS A 82 -0.30 -22.36 -14.46
N SER A 83 -1.15 -21.40 -14.74
CA SER A 83 -2.45 -21.63 -15.33
C SER A 83 -2.36 -22.20 -16.76
N TRP A 84 -3.41 -22.91 -17.14
CA TRP A 84 -3.53 -23.54 -18.46
C TRP A 84 -3.76 -22.50 -19.56
N PRO A 85 -3.47 -22.81 -20.83
CA PRO A 85 -3.74 -21.89 -21.95
C PRO A 85 -5.22 -21.48 -22.09
N GLN A 86 -6.15 -22.32 -21.63
CA GLN A 86 -7.60 -22.06 -21.66
C GLN A 86 -8.08 -21.12 -20.55
N ASP A 87 -7.24 -20.90 -19.52
CA ASP A 87 -7.52 -20.03 -18.38
C ASP A 87 -6.24 -19.25 -18.05
N LEU A 88 -6.01 -18.17 -18.81
CA LEU A 88 -4.76 -17.41 -18.72
C LEU A 88 -4.61 -16.64 -17.41
N ASP A 89 -5.71 -16.37 -16.71
CA ASP A 89 -5.67 -15.62 -15.44
C ASP A 89 -5.54 -16.57 -14.24
N GLY A 90 -6.01 -17.81 -14.38
CA GLY A 90 -5.89 -18.84 -13.37
C GLY A 90 -6.96 -18.68 -12.29
N GLN A 91 -6.59 -18.95 -11.04
CA GLN A 91 -7.51 -18.89 -9.91
C GLN A 91 -7.25 -17.64 -9.05
N PRO A 92 -8.32 -17.00 -8.57
CA PRO A 92 -8.19 -15.81 -7.74
C PRO A 92 -7.59 -16.15 -6.37
N LEU A 93 -6.87 -15.17 -5.82
CA LEU A 93 -6.17 -15.21 -4.55
C LEU A 93 -6.72 -14.14 -3.62
N GLU A 94 -6.67 -14.43 -2.32
CA GLU A 94 -6.83 -13.46 -1.25
C GLU A 94 -5.47 -13.21 -0.59
N PHE A 95 -5.15 -11.94 -0.38
CA PHE A 95 -4.00 -11.50 0.40
C PHE A 95 -4.46 -11.08 1.79
N LEU A 96 -3.79 -11.58 2.81
CA LEU A 96 -4.17 -11.43 4.21
C LEU A 96 -2.95 -10.96 5.02
N PRO A 97 -2.78 -9.64 5.24
CA PRO A 97 -1.74 -9.11 6.11
C PRO A 97 -1.73 -9.83 7.46
N GLU A 98 -0.53 -10.07 8.01
CA GLU A 98 -0.37 -10.71 9.32
C GLU A 98 -1.06 -9.89 10.43
N ASN A 99 -0.98 -8.56 10.35
CA ASN A 99 -1.75 -7.67 11.21
C ASN A 99 -3.17 -7.50 10.64
N GLU A 100 -4.15 -8.11 11.30
CA GLU A 100 -5.55 -8.05 10.92
C GLU A 100 -6.20 -6.67 11.06
N ASN A 101 -5.51 -5.67 11.59
CA ASN A 101 -6.01 -4.28 11.64
C ASN A 101 -5.59 -3.47 10.41
N VAL A 102 -4.84 -4.07 9.48
CA VAL A 102 -4.36 -3.42 8.27
C VAL A 102 -5.17 -3.93 7.08
N ASP A 103 -5.88 -3.01 6.42
CA ASP A 103 -6.72 -3.32 5.26
C ASP A 103 -5.94 -3.23 3.94
N THR A 104 -4.90 -2.40 3.86
CA THR A 104 -4.05 -2.29 2.66
C THR A 104 -2.83 -3.20 2.76
N VAL A 105 -2.53 -3.95 1.70
CA VAL A 105 -1.29 -4.73 1.61
C VAL A 105 -0.12 -3.80 1.36
N LEU A 106 0.87 -3.82 2.26
CA LEU A 106 2.04 -2.95 2.20
C LEU A 106 3.31 -3.72 1.83
N GLU A 107 4.21 -3.05 1.11
CA GLU A 107 5.51 -3.60 0.72
C GLU A 107 6.39 -3.96 1.92
N GLY A 108 7.08 -5.10 1.82
CA GLY A 108 8.00 -5.58 2.85
C GLY A 108 7.32 -6.04 4.15
N ARG A 109 5.99 -6.21 4.17
CA ARG A 109 5.25 -6.75 5.31
C ARG A 109 4.88 -8.22 5.12
N THR A 110 4.84 -8.96 6.22
CA THR A 110 4.41 -10.36 6.24
C THR A 110 2.91 -10.45 5.97
N LEU A 111 2.54 -11.42 5.14
CA LEU A 111 1.14 -11.73 4.83
C LEU A 111 0.98 -13.22 4.51
N ASN A 112 -0.26 -13.69 4.59
CA ASN A 112 -0.68 -15.00 4.12
C ASN A 112 -1.41 -14.85 2.78
N ILE A 113 -1.26 -15.84 1.90
CA ILE A 113 -1.95 -15.91 0.61
C ILE A 113 -2.72 -17.22 0.54
N LYS A 114 -3.97 -17.18 0.10
CA LYS A 114 -4.75 -18.38 -0.17
C LYS A 114 -5.52 -18.24 -1.48
N PHE A 115 -5.80 -19.36 -2.13
CA PHE A 115 -6.75 -19.41 -3.24
C PHE A 115 -8.17 -19.20 -2.71
N ALA A 116 -8.98 -18.47 -3.48
CA ALA A 116 -10.40 -18.36 -3.18
C ALA A 116 -11.06 -19.73 -3.32
N VAL A 117 -11.88 -20.09 -2.34
CA VAL A 117 -12.67 -21.33 -2.41
C VAL A 117 -13.81 -21.09 -3.38
N LYS A 118 -13.90 -21.91 -4.42
CA LYS A 118 -15.08 -21.92 -5.30
C LYS A 118 -16.26 -22.41 -4.46
N THR A 119 -17.18 -21.50 -4.15
CA THR A 119 -18.43 -21.81 -3.45
C THR A 119 -19.39 -22.53 -4.39
#